data_AF-A0A165RVK4-F1
#
_entry.id   AF-A0A165RVK4-F1
#
_cell.length_a   1.000
_cell.length_b   1.000
_cell.length_c   1.000
_cell.angle_alpha   90.00
_cell.angle_beta   90.00
_cell.angle_gamma   90.00
#
_symmetry.space_group_name_H-M   'P 1'
#
loop_
_entity.id
_entity.type
_entity.pdbx_description
1 polymer ?
#
loop_
_entity_poly.entity_id
_entity_poly.type
_entity_poly.pdbx_seq_one_letter_code
_entity_poly.pdbx_strand_id
1 'polypeptide(L)'
;MRIAITGTHGSGKTTLIEDFVDQHLTYEATQEPYWDLAEQGVALSDEPSIASFTEQLSHSLKTILTSGAEQNIIFDRCPLDFMAYLEVLSEQDGDEWEPSGQLLRQIEQALTTLDLIIFLPLISLDEITTTIEYPKLRKQTDTRLKQILRDDTLGVLDVLPETVELTGSKNDRVKALSKLVSEA
;
A
#
# COMPACT_ATOMS: atom_id res chain seq x y z
N MET A 1 -12.36 -6.90 -10.22
CA MET A 1 -12.01 -5.62 -9.57
C MET A 1 -10.72 -5.79 -8.77
N ARG A 2 -9.74 -4.95 -9.02
CA ARG A 2 -8.37 -5.05 -8.53
C ARG A 2 -8.12 -3.86 -7.61
N ILE A 3 -8.04 -4.12 -6.31
CA ILE A 3 -8.00 -3.09 -5.28
C ILE A 3 -6.63 -3.14 -4.60
N ALA A 4 -5.98 -2.01 -4.37
CA ALA A 4 -4.80 -1.95 -3.52
C ALA A 4 -5.08 -1.13 -2.26
N ILE A 5 -4.68 -1.64 -1.09
CA ILE A 5 -4.82 -0.91 0.17
C ILE A 5 -3.48 -0.25 0.51
N THR A 6 -3.46 1.07 0.63
CA THR A 6 -2.28 1.86 1.01
C THR A 6 -2.42 2.50 2.38
N GLY A 7 -1.29 2.69 3.06
CA GLY A 7 -1.20 3.21 4.41
C GLY A 7 0.01 2.64 5.14
N THR A 8 0.45 3.35 6.17
CA THR A 8 1.66 2.99 6.89
C THR A 8 1.54 1.72 7.72
N HIS A 9 2.66 1.20 8.22
CA HIS A 9 2.65 0.09 9.16
C HIS A 9 1.72 0.37 10.35
N GLY A 10 0.89 -0.60 10.72
CA GLY A 10 -0.08 -0.48 11.79
C GLY A 10 -1.28 0.44 11.49
N SER A 11 -1.55 0.86 10.25
CA SER A 11 -2.76 1.65 9.92
C SER A 11 -4.06 0.83 9.89
N GLY A 12 -3.97 -0.50 10.04
CA GLY A 12 -5.10 -1.43 10.03
C GLY A 12 -5.45 -2.00 8.65
N LYS A 13 -4.51 -1.97 7.68
CA LYS A 13 -4.73 -2.50 6.32
C LYS A 13 -5.09 -3.98 6.32
N THR A 14 -4.22 -4.83 6.85
CA THR A 14 -4.42 -6.28 6.89
C THR A 14 -5.74 -6.64 7.56
N THR A 15 -6.06 -6.01 8.71
CA THR A 15 -7.36 -6.21 9.36
C THR A 15 -8.54 -5.77 8.49
N LEU A 16 -8.47 -4.63 7.79
CA LEU A 16 -9.51 -4.23 6.85
C LEU A 16 -9.68 -5.26 5.73
N ILE A 17 -8.58 -5.77 5.20
CA ILE A 17 -8.58 -6.76 4.12
C ILE A 17 -9.24 -8.05 4.62
N GLU A 18 -8.79 -8.60 5.75
CA GLU A 18 -9.33 -9.80 6.40
C GLU A 18 -10.83 -9.66 6.67
N ASP A 19 -11.24 -8.60 7.38
CA ASP A 19 -12.64 -8.36 7.73
C ASP A 19 -13.54 -8.20 6.48
N PHE A 20 -12.97 -7.69 5.38
CA PHE A 20 -13.68 -7.52 4.11
C PHE A 20 -13.81 -8.85 3.36
N VAL A 21 -12.73 -9.62 3.17
CA VAL A 21 -12.79 -10.88 2.41
C VAL A 21 -13.64 -11.94 3.12
N ASP A 22 -13.69 -11.90 4.46
CA ASP A 22 -14.62 -12.73 5.25
C ASP A 22 -16.10 -12.48 4.93
N GLN A 23 -16.44 -11.27 4.45
CA GLN A 23 -17.80 -10.87 4.07
C GLN A 23 -18.03 -10.94 2.55
N HIS A 24 -16.97 -10.96 1.75
CA HIS A 24 -17.01 -10.92 0.29
C HIS A 24 -16.17 -12.04 -0.33
N LEU A 25 -16.67 -13.28 -0.22
CA LEU A 25 -15.98 -14.52 -0.62
C LEU A 25 -15.56 -14.61 -2.10
N THR A 26 -16.00 -13.67 -2.94
CA THR A 26 -15.55 -13.57 -4.34
C THR A 26 -14.21 -12.85 -4.48
N TYR A 27 -13.75 -12.15 -3.44
CA TYR A 27 -12.46 -11.47 -3.42
C TYR A 27 -11.40 -12.35 -2.77
N GLU A 28 -10.22 -12.34 -3.37
CA GLU A 28 -9.01 -12.96 -2.82
C GLU A 28 -8.04 -11.86 -2.37
N ALA A 29 -7.42 -12.04 -1.20
CA ALA A 29 -6.37 -11.14 -0.72
C ALA A 29 -5.00 -11.71 -1.07
N THR A 30 -4.10 -10.88 -1.59
CA THR A 30 -2.69 -11.25 -1.63
C THR A 30 -2.09 -11.14 -0.24
N GLN A 31 -1.10 -11.98 0.03
CA GLN A 31 -0.27 -11.81 1.20
C GLN A 31 0.59 -10.55 1.06
N GLU A 32 0.98 -9.98 2.20
CA GLU A 32 1.85 -8.80 2.23
C GLU A 32 3.23 -9.17 1.65
N PRO A 33 3.83 -8.32 0.78
CA PRO A 33 5.10 -8.62 0.10
C PRO A 33 6.26 -9.02 1.03
N TYR A 34 6.31 -8.48 2.25
CA TYR A 34 7.31 -8.87 3.25
C TYR A 34 7.22 -10.36 3.59
N TRP A 35 6.01 -10.85 3.91
CA TRP A 35 5.79 -12.23 4.31
C TRP A 35 5.94 -13.18 3.12
N ASP A 36 5.44 -12.81 1.94
CA ASP A 36 5.60 -13.59 0.71
C ASP A 36 7.09 -13.83 0.38
N LEU A 37 7.91 -12.78 0.48
CA LEU A 37 9.36 -12.87 0.25
C LEU A 37 10.06 -13.71 1.34
N ALA A 38 9.66 -13.55 2.61
CA ALA A 38 10.21 -14.33 3.71
C ALA A 38 9.93 -15.83 3.53
N GLU A 39 8.72 -16.20 3.11
CA GLU A 39 8.35 -17.60 2.83
C GLU A 39 9.12 -18.20 1.65
N GLN A 40 9.49 -17.37 0.67
CA GLN A 40 10.38 -17.75 -0.44
C GLN A 40 11.86 -17.87 -0.03
N GLY A 41 12.19 -17.57 1.23
CA GLY A 41 13.55 -17.64 1.77
C GLY A 41 14.42 -16.43 1.42
N VAL A 42 13.81 -15.30 1.02
CA VAL A 42 14.53 -14.04 0.80
C VAL A 42 14.89 -13.44 2.16
N ALA A 43 16.18 -13.18 2.38
CA ALA A 43 16.68 -12.60 3.61
C ALA A 43 16.39 -11.08 3.65
N LEU A 44 15.19 -10.71 4.09
CA LEU A 44 14.86 -9.32 4.40
C LEU A 44 15.41 -8.95 5.78
N SER A 45 15.75 -7.66 5.94
CA SER A 45 16.15 -7.14 7.24
C SER A 45 14.93 -7.03 8.16
N ASP A 46 15.11 -7.37 9.44
CA ASP A 46 14.13 -7.12 10.50
C ASP A 46 13.91 -5.62 10.74
N GLU A 47 14.89 -4.78 10.37
CA GLU A 47 14.78 -3.32 10.44
C GLU A 47 14.35 -2.73 9.08
N PRO A 48 13.48 -1.70 9.08
CA PRO A 48 13.11 -1.00 7.84
C PRO A 48 14.35 -0.44 7.12
N SER A 49 14.57 -0.87 5.89
CA SER A 49 15.76 -0.50 5.11
C SER A 49 15.45 -0.32 3.63
N ILE A 50 16.25 0.52 2.96
CA ILE A 50 16.12 0.78 1.51
C ILE A 50 16.18 -0.51 0.70
N ALA A 51 17.13 -1.40 1.04
CA ALA A 51 17.27 -2.69 0.36
C ALA A 51 16.01 -3.56 0.50
N SER A 52 15.48 -3.68 1.72
CA SER A 52 14.26 -4.48 1.97
C SER A 52 13.04 -3.92 1.23
N PHE A 53 12.84 -2.60 1.24
CA PHE A 53 11.71 -2.00 0.53
C PHE A 53 11.86 -2.01 -0.99
N THR A 54 13.09 -2.01 -1.52
CA THR A 54 13.33 -2.17 -2.97
C THR A 54 12.93 -3.57 -3.45
N GLU A 55 13.25 -4.62 -2.67
CA GLU A 55 12.83 -5.99 -2.95
C GLU A 55 11.31 -6.14 -2.85
N GLN A 56 10.69 -5.59 -1.80
CA GLN A 56 9.23 -5.60 -1.64
C GLN A 56 8.50 -4.85 -2.76
N LEU A 57 9.01 -3.70 -3.21
CA LEU A 57 8.46 -2.97 -4.35
C LEU A 57 8.54 -3.82 -5.62
N SER A 58 9.70 -4.41 -5.91
CA SER A 58 9.89 -5.26 -7.08
C SER A 58 8.96 -6.47 -7.07
N HIS A 59 8.77 -7.08 -5.90
CA HIS A 59 7.84 -8.19 -5.70
C HIS A 59 6.39 -7.74 -5.90
N SER A 60 5.96 -6.65 -5.27
CA SER A 60 4.61 -6.09 -5.40
C SER A 60 4.26 -5.78 -6.86
N LEU A 61 5.17 -5.14 -7.61
CA LEU A 61 4.97 -4.86 -9.04
C LEU A 61 4.81 -6.15 -9.85
N LYS A 62 5.65 -7.16 -9.58
CA LYS A 62 5.54 -8.46 -10.25
C LYS A 62 4.21 -9.14 -9.94
N THR A 63 3.80 -9.16 -8.68
CA THR A 63 2.53 -9.77 -8.25
C THR A 63 1.36 -9.10 -8.97
N ILE A 64 1.25 -7.77 -8.89
CA ILE A 64 0.21 -7.00 -9.59
C ILE A 64 0.21 -7.30 -11.09
N LEU A 65 1.34 -7.18 -11.77
CA LEU A 65 1.42 -7.34 -13.23
C LEU A 65 1.18 -8.78 -13.73
N THR A 66 1.28 -9.79 -12.85
CA THR A 66 1.09 -11.19 -13.22
C THR A 66 -0.25 -11.78 -12.73
N SER A 67 -0.91 -11.13 -11.78
CA SER A 67 -2.27 -11.50 -11.35
C SER A 67 -3.27 -11.38 -12.50
N GLY A 68 -4.19 -12.35 -12.61
CA GLY A 68 -5.19 -12.39 -13.68
C GLY A 68 -6.10 -11.16 -13.70
N ALA A 69 -6.36 -10.60 -14.89
CA ALA A 69 -7.19 -9.40 -15.04
C ALA A 69 -8.65 -9.62 -14.60
N GLU A 70 -9.16 -10.84 -14.72
CA GLU A 70 -10.55 -11.20 -14.39
C GLU A 70 -10.78 -11.52 -12.90
N GLN A 71 -9.73 -11.45 -12.07
CA GLN A 71 -9.82 -11.79 -10.64
C GLN A 71 -10.24 -10.58 -9.80
N ASN A 72 -11.15 -10.83 -8.85
CA ASN A 72 -11.43 -9.90 -7.77
C ASN A 72 -10.35 -10.06 -6.72
N ILE A 73 -9.38 -9.15 -6.71
CA ILE A 73 -8.16 -9.29 -5.92
C ILE A 73 -7.91 -8.02 -5.11
N ILE A 74 -7.46 -8.20 -3.87
CA ILE A 74 -7.06 -7.12 -2.97
C ILE A 74 -5.58 -7.29 -2.66
N PHE A 75 -4.79 -6.30 -3.03
CA PHE A 75 -3.36 -6.27 -2.73
C PHE A 75 -3.13 -5.63 -1.35
N ASP A 76 -2.52 -6.39 -0.43
CA ASP A 76 -2.03 -5.82 0.84
C ASP A 76 -0.75 -5.03 0.56
N ARG A 77 -0.91 -3.70 0.54
CA ARG A 77 0.02 -2.67 0.07
C ARG A 77 -0.07 -2.35 -1.42
N CYS A 78 -0.06 -1.05 -1.69
CA CYS A 78 0.12 -0.45 -2.99
C CYS A 78 1.63 -0.19 -3.23
N PRO A 79 2.12 -0.19 -4.48
CA PRO A 79 3.49 0.25 -4.78
C PRO A 79 3.86 1.60 -4.15
N LEU A 80 2.88 2.51 -4.00
CA LEU A 80 3.04 3.82 -3.35
C LEU A 80 3.52 3.73 -1.90
N ASP A 81 3.17 2.66 -1.17
CA ASP A 81 3.64 2.46 0.20
C ASP A 81 5.16 2.35 0.24
N PHE A 82 5.73 1.54 -0.66
CA PHE A 82 7.17 1.30 -0.72
C PHE A 82 7.92 2.54 -1.19
N MET A 83 7.36 3.25 -2.17
CA MET A 83 7.91 4.52 -2.63
C MET A 83 8.01 5.54 -1.48
N ALA A 84 6.94 5.69 -0.69
CA ALA A 84 6.95 6.58 0.45
C ALA A 84 7.97 6.17 1.53
N TYR A 85 8.19 4.87 1.75
CA TYR A 85 9.25 4.40 2.65
C TYR A 85 10.65 4.67 2.09
N LEU A 86 10.87 4.42 0.79
CA LEU A 86 12.16 4.61 0.13
C LEU A 86 12.55 6.08 0.14
N GLU A 87 11.65 7.00 -0.21
CA GLU A 87 11.90 8.44 -0.13
C GLU A 87 12.27 8.88 1.29
N VAL A 88 11.48 8.47 2.30
CA VAL A 88 11.71 8.87 3.69
C VAL A 88 13.02 8.32 4.25
N LEU A 89 13.40 7.09 3.90
CA LEU A 89 14.65 6.49 4.36
C LEU A 89 15.86 7.10 3.64
N SER A 90 15.77 7.33 2.33
CA SER A 90 16.85 7.98 1.58
C SER A 90 17.09 9.40 2.06
N GLU A 91 16.03 10.17 2.34
CA GLU A 91 16.16 11.51 2.93
C GLU A 91 16.85 11.49 4.31
N GLN A 92 16.65 10.45 5.11
CA GLN A 92 17.32 10.28 6.40
C GLN A 92 18.81 9.99 6.25
N ASP A 93 19.19 9.27 5.19
CA ASP A 93 20.58 8.98 4.84
C ASP A 93 21.27 10.16 4.13
N GLY A 94 20.53 11.23 3.82
CA GLY A 94 21.02 12.43 3.14
C GLY A 94 21.05 12.33 1.62
N ASP A 95 20.34 11.33 1.08
CA ASP A 95 20.17 11.07 -0.35
C ASP A 95 18.71 11.34 -0.79
N GLU A 96 18.48 11.30 -2.09
CA GLU A 96 17.14 11.41 -2.70
C GLU A 96 16.84 10.11 -3.45
N TRP A 97 15.61 9.62 -3.30
CA TRP A 97 15.14 8.46 -4.05
C TRP A 97 14.01 8.88 -4.96
N GLU A 98 14.14 8.58 -6.24
CA GLU A 98 13.07 8.76 -7.22
C GLU A 98 13.03 7.54 -8.15
N PRO A 99 11.82 7.05 -8.50
CA PRO A 99 11.70 6.01 -9.50
C PRO A 99 12.10 6.56 -10.88
N SER A 100 12.91 5.82 -11.63
CA SER A 100 13.31 6.25 -12.97
C SER A 100 13.43 5.10 -13.96
N GLY A 101 13.47 5.46 -15.24
CA GLY A 101 13.73 4.52 -16.33
C GLY A 101 12.72 3.37 -16.40
N GLN A 102 13.18 2.15 -16.22
CA GLN A 102 12.34 0.95 -16.28
C GLN A 102 11.44 0.81 -15.05
N LEU A 103 11.93 1.18 -13.87
CA LEU A 103 11.18 1.04 -12.62
C LEU A 103 9.93 1.93 -12.65
N LEU A 104 10.09 3.20 -13.05
CA LEU A 104 8.96 4.13 -13.19
C LEU A 104 7.88 3.57 -14.13
N ARG A 105 8.27 3.06 -15.31
CA ARG A 105 7.32 2.46 -16.24
C ARG A 105 6.59 1.24 -15.66
N GLN A 106 7.27 0.42 -14.85
CA GLN A 106 6.64 -0.72 -14.20
C GLN A 106 5.65 -0.29 -13.12
N ILE A 107 5.98 0.76 -12.36
CA ILE A 107 5.08 1.38 -11.38
C ILE A 107 3.83 1.91 -12.07
N GLU A 108 3.99 2.74 -13.10
CA GLU A 108 2.88 3.27 -13.90
C GLU A 108 2.01 2.14 -14.45
N GLN A 109 2.63 1.13 -15.09
CA GLN A 109 1.90 -0.04 -15.60
C GLN A 109 1.11 -0.75 -14.49
N ALA A 110 1.73 -1.02 -13.34
CA ALA A 110 1.05 -1.70 -12.24
C ALA A 110 -0.15 -0.88 -11.74
N LEU A 111 0.02 0.43 -11.54
CA LEU A 111 -1.03 1.33 -11.08
C LEU A 111 -2.20 1.38 -12.07
N THR A 112 -1.93 1.43 -13.38
CA THR A 112 -3.00 1.42 -14.42
C THR A 112 -3.80 0.12 -14.49
N THR A 113 -3.31 -0.98 -13.90
CA THR A 113 -4.07 -2.24 -13.82
C THR A 113 -4.97 -2.33 -12.59
N LEU A 114 -4.88 -1.38 -11.66
CA LEU A 114 -5.74 -1.33 -10.50
C LEU A 114 -7.03 -0.59 -10.88
N ASP A 115 -8.14 -1.00 -10.28
CA ASP A 115 -9.43 -0.32 -10.43
C ASP A 115 -9.66 0.70 -9.30
N LEU A 116 -9.10 0.44 -8.12
CA LEU A 116 -9.31 1.24 -6.92
C LEU A 116 -8.10 1.19 -5.99
N ILE A 117 -7.72 2.35 -5.45
CA ILE A 117 -6.78 2.47 -4.33
C ILE A 117 -7.54 2.93 -3.09
N ILE A 118 -7.40 2.20 -1.99
CA ILE A 118 -7.95 2.56 -0.69
C ILE A 118 -6.83 3.08 0.19
N PHE A 119 -6.91 4.34 0.57
CA PHE A 119 -5.94 4.94 1.49
C PHE A 119 -6.46 4.95 2.93
N LEU A 120 -5.67 4.41 3.85
CA LEU A 120 -5.88 4.47 5.30
C LEU A 120 -4.89 5.49 5.92
N PRO A 121 -5.24 6.78 5.97
CA PRO A 121 -4.37 7.79 6.57
C PRO A 121 -4.28 7.62 8.09
N LEU A 122 -3.14 8.00 8.65
CA LEU A 122 -3.05 8.17 10.09
C LEU A 122 -3.87 9.37 10.54
N ILE A 123 -4.74 9.14 11.52
CA ILE A 123 -5.53 10.15 12.19
C ILE A 123 -4.98 10.38 13.59
N SER A 124 -5.14 11.60 14.13
CA SER A 124 -4.61 11.98 15.45
C SER A 124 -5.15 11.14 16.61
N LEU A 125 -6.24 10.40 16.39
CA LEU A 125 -6.88 9.49 17.32
C LEU A 125 -6.57 8.02 16.99
N ASP A 126 -5.42 7.71 16.40
CA ASP A 126 -4.99 6.33 16.15
C ASP A 126 -5.26 5.46 17.40
N GLU A 127 -6.29 4.61 17.33
CA GLU A 127 -6.76 3.76 18.43
C GLU A 127 -5.85 2.53 18.58
N ILE A 128 -4.54 2.72 18.46
CA ILE A 128 -3.58 1.64 18.53
C ILE A 128 -3.15 1.51 19.97
N THR A 129 -3.67 0.49 20.62
CA THR A 129 -3.32 0.13 22.00
C THR A 129 -1.97 -0.59 22.10
N THR A 130 -1.39 -0.97 20.96
CA THR A 130 -0.10 -1.68 20.85
C THR A 130 1.06 -0.70 20.65
N THR A 131 2.22 -1.03 21.20
CA THR A 131 3.47 -0.31 20.92
C THR A 131 3.78 -0.35 19.42
N ILE A 132 3.84 0.82 18.80
CA ILE A 132 4.21 0.96 17.40
C ILE A 132 5.73 1.07 17.29
N GLU A 133 6.32 0.15 16.55
CA GLU A 133 7.73 0.22 16.17
C GLU A 133 7.95 1.38 15.17
N TYR A 134 9.10 2.04 15.30
CA TYR A 134 9.51 3.15 14.43
C TYR A 134 8.42 4.25 14.25
N PRO A 135 7.89 4.84 15.34
CA PRO A 135 6.75 5.77 15.27
C PRO A 135 7.07 7.05 14.46
N LYS A 136 8.34 7.47 14.42
CA LYS A 136 8.81 8.60 13.60
C LYS A 136 8.72 8.27 12.11
N LEU A 137 9.32 7.14 11.70
CA LEU A 137 9.28 6.66 10.32
C LEU A 137 7.84 6.51 9.87
N ARG A 138 7.00 5.85 10.68
CA ARG A 138 5.55 5.71 10.41
C ARG A 138 4.86 7.05 10.14
N LYS A 139 5.09 8.07 10.97
CA LYS A 139 4.48 9.40 10.77
C LYS A 139 5.01 10.10 9.52
N GLN A 140 6.31 9.98 9.24
CA GLN A 140 6.93 10.58 8.06
C GLN A 140 6.41 9.92 6.78
N THR A 141 6.34 8.59 6.73
CA THR A 141 5.78 7.85 5.60
C THR A 141 4.31 8.19 5.38
N ASP A 142 3.50 8.36 6.43
CA ASP A 142 2.10 8.78 6.28
C ASP A 142 1.99 10.19 5.72
N THR A 143 2.86 11.10 6.17
CA THR A 143 2.94 12.44 5.62
C THR A 143 3.30 12.40 4.14
N ARG A 144 4.25 11.55 3.75
CA ARG A 144 4.64 11.38 2.35
C ARG A 144 3.53 10.77 1.50
N LEU A 145 2.84 9.73 1.99
CA LEU A 145 1.66 9.17 1.30
C LEU A 145 0.57 10.22 1.08
N LYS A 146 0.31 11.08 2.08
CA LYS A 146 -0.63 12.21 1.93
C LYS A 146 -0.18 13.18 0.84
N GLN A 147 1.11 13.51 0.78
CA GLN A 147 1.65 14.38 -0.28
C GLN A 147 1.50 13.75 -1.66
N ILE A 148 1.83 12.47 -1.81
CA ILE A 148 1.69 11.73 -3.06
C ILE A 148 0.23 11.71 -3.53
N LEU A 149 -0.70 11.33 -2.65
CA LEU A 149 -2.09 11.06 -3.01
C LEU A 149 -2.97 12.31 -3.09
N ARG A 150 -2.63 13.39 -2.37
CA ARG A 150 -3.45 14.62 -2.31
C ARG A 150 -2.87 15.78 -3.10
N ASP A 151 -1.53 15.88 -3.11
CA ASP A 151 -0.82 17.01 -3.68
C ASP A 151 -0.10 16.65 -5.00
N ASP A 152 -0.22 15.40 -5.47
CA ASP A 152 0.42 14.87 -6.67
C ASP A 152 1.94 15.10 -6.74
N THR A 153 2.64 14.96 -5.62
CA THR A 153 4.08 15.31 -5.58
C THR A 153 4.95 14.46 -6.52
N LEU A 154 4.43 13.34 -7.01
CA LEU A 154 5.12 12.45 -7.95
C LEU A 154 4.62 12.58 -9.40
N GLY A 155 3.63 13.43 -9.68
CA GLY A 155 3.04 13.55 -11.01
C GLY A 155 2.39 12.26 -11.51
N VAL A 156 1.92 11.42 -10.58
CA VAL A 156 1.33 10.11 -10.87
C VAL A 156 -0.19 10.12 -10.80
N LEU A 157 -0.84 11.21 -10.36
CA LEU A 157 -2.31 11.27 -10.27
C LEU A 157 -2.97 10.98 -11.63
N ASP A 158 -2.38 11.41 -12.73
CA ASP A 158 -2.90 11.15 -14.09
C ASP A 158 -2.96 9.65 -14.44
N VAL A 159 -2.17 8.81 -13.76
CA VAL A 159 -2.14 7.35 -13.93
C VAL A 159 -2.71 6.60 -12.74
N LEU A 160 -3.09 7.29 -11.66
CA LEU A 160 -3.72 6.64 -10.52
C LEU A 160 -5.17 6.26 -10.88
N PRO A 161 -5.60 5.06 -10.49
CA PRO A 161 -7.02 4.72 -10.51
C PRO A 161 -7.79 5.56 -9.50
N GLU A 162 -9.10 5.34 -9.44
CA GLU A 162 -9.94 5.95 -8.40
C GLU A 162 -9.31 5.70 -7.03
N THR A 163 -9.11 6.77 -6.26
CA THR A 163 -8.48 6.70 -4.95
C THR A 163 -9.45 7.22 -3.90
N VAL A 164 -9.72 6.39 -2.89
CA VAL A 164 -10.68 6.71 -1.83
C VAL A 164 -10.01 6.59 -0.46
N GLU A 165 -10.14 7.64 0.36
CA GLU A 165 -9.69 7.62 1.74
C GLU A 165 -10.77 7.03 2.66
N LEU A 166 -10.40 6.01 3.45
CA LEU A 166 -11.28 5.45 4.47
C LEU A 166 -10.81 5.84 5.87
N THR A 167 -11.71 6.45 6.62
CA THR A 167 -11.49 6.88 8.01
C THR A 167 -12.60 6.32 8.92
N GLY A 168 -12.46 6.51 10.23
CA GLY A 168 -13.39 5.96 11.22
C GLY A 168 -12.95 4.60 11.76
N SER A 169 -13.87 3.91 12.45
CA SER A 169 -13.60 2.63 13.10
C SER A 169 -13.38 1.50 12.07
N LYS A 170 -12.86 0.34 12.52
CA LYS A 170 -12.69 -0.84 11.67
C LYS A 170 -13.98 -1.19 10.91
N ASN A 171 -15.11 -1.23 11.61
CA ASN A 171 -16.41 -1.51 11.03
C ASN A 171 -16.88 -0.46 10.02
N ASP A 172 -16.56 0.82 10.25
CA ASP A 172 -16.94 1.89 9.32
C ASP A 172 -16.17 1.75 8.01
N ARG A 173 -14.87 1.43 8.08
CA ARG A 173 -14.01 1.22 6.90
C ARG A 173 -14.47 0.02 6.08
N VAL A 174 -14.79 -1.11 6.73
CA VAL A 174 -15.29 -2.32 6.03
C VAL A 174 -16.62 -2.04 5.32
N LYS A 175 -17.54 -1.34 6.00
CA LYS A 175 -18.83 -0.94 5.40
C LYS A 175 -18.64 0.00 4.21
N ALA A 176 -17.74 0.97 4.34
CA ALA A 176 -17.44 1.90 3.26
C ALA A 176 -16.83 1.19 2.05
N LEU A 177 -15.85 0.29 2.26
CA LEU A 177 -15.28 -0.52 1.19
C LEU A 177 -16.33 -1.42 0.53
N SER A 178 -17.16 -2.09 1.33
CA SER A 178 -18.29 -2.91 0.84
C SER A 178 -19.26 -2.13 -0.03
N LYS A 179 -19.51 -0.86 0.31
CA LYS A 179 -20.38 0.00 -0.48
C LYS A 179 -19.75 0.34 -1.82
N LEU A 180 -18.47 0.74 -1.85
CA LEU A 180 -17.74 1.08 -3.07
C LEU A 180 -17.75 -0.08 -4.08
N VAL A 181 -17.45 -1.30 -3.63
CA VAL A 181 -17.43 -2.46 -4.52
C VAL A 181 -18.81 -2.92 -4.97
N SER A 182 -19.88 -2.52 -4.28
CA SER A 182 -21.26 -2.86 -4.66
C SER A 182 -21.86 -1.87 -5.66
N GLU A 183 -21.28 -0.66 -5.76
CA GLU A 183 -21.72 0.42 -6.64
C GLU A 183 -20.90 0.48 -7.95
N ALA A 184 -19.81 -0.28 -8.05
CA ALA A 184 -18.94 -0.44 -9.22
C ALA A 184 -19.43 -1.55 -10.16
#